data_AF-A0A1G8R6H0-F1
#
_entry.id   AF-A0A1G8R6H0-F1
#
_cell.length_a   1.000
_cell.length_b   1.000
_cell.length_c   1.000
_cell.angle_alpha   90.00
_cell.angle_beta   90.00
_cell.angle_gamma   90.00
#
_symmetry.space_group_name_H-M   'P 1'
#
loop_
_entity.id
_entity.type
_entity.pdbx_description
1 polymer ?
#
loop_
_entity_poly.entity_id
_entity_poly.type
_entity_poly.pdbx_seq_one_letter_code
_entity_poly.pdbx_strand_id
1 'polypeptide(L)'
;MSNWQSEALVTDEFPHWAKPATLDVDPGSGSVELERRNSASNWESFQSFDTAGAYKVEVVNCPEMRVSTTVDAMFRWTWNG
;
A
#
# COMPACT_ATOMS: atom_id res chain seq x y z
N MET A 1 -1.53 1.11 20.77
CA MET A 1 -2.10 1.57 19.49
C MET A 1 -1.00 2.35 18.79
N SER A 2 -0.64 1.97 17.57
CA SER A 2 0.43 2.60 16.80
C SER A 2 -0.04 3.99 16.35
N ASN A 3 0.80 5.01 16.54
CA ASN A 3 0.52 6.45 16.41
C ASN A 3 0.20 6.95 14.98
N TRP A 4 -0.16 6.04 14.07
CA TRP A 4 -0.34 6.27 12.64
C TRP A 4 -1.76 6.00 12.15
N GLN A 5 -2.65 5.57 13.04
CA GLN A 5 -4.09 5.61 12.82
C GLN A 5 -4.57 6.98 13.31
N SER A 6 -4.88 7.90 12.40
CA SER A 6 -5.52 9.15 12.83
C SER A 6 -6.92 8.79 13.36
N GLU A 7 -7.21 9.16 14.61
CA GLU A 7 -8.55 9.02 15.21
C GLU A 7 -9.62 9.71 14.36
N ALA A 8 -9.22 10.68 13.53
CA ALA A 8 -10.10 11.44 12.64
C ALA A 8 -10.48 10.71 11.33
N LEU A 9 -9.81 9.62 10.94
CA LEU A 9 -10.19 8.84 9.76
C LEU A 9 -11.07 7.63 10.09
N VAL A 10 -11.22 7.27 11.37
CA VAL A 10 -12.22 6.28 11.81
C VAL A 10 -13.58 6.98 11.94
N THR A 11 -14.10 7.48 10.82
CA THR A 11 -15.53 7.79 10.74
C THR A 11 -16.24 6.49 10.34
N ASP A 12 -17.33 6.18 11.04
CA ASP A 12 -18.16 4.98 10.91
C ASP A 12 -18.83 4.77 9.52
N GLU A 13 -18.32 5.39 8.45
CA GLU A 13 -19.01 5.51 7.16
C GLU A 13 -18.10 5.39 5.91
N PHE A 14 -17.04 4.57 5.97
CA PHE A 14 -16.41 4.03 4.76
C PHE A 14 -16.25 2.50 4.85
N PRO A 15 -17.30 1.72 4.53
CA PRO A 15 -17.33 0.26 4.72
C PRO A 15 -16.65 -0.49 3.57
N HIS A 16 -15.55 0.04 3.01
CA HIS A 16 -14.76 -0.69 2.03
C HIS A 16 -13.63 -1.42 2.76
N TRP A 17 -13.97 -2.53 3.41
CA TRP A 17 -12.98 -3.58 3.64
C TRP A 17 -12.66 -4.18 2.28
N ALA A 18 -11.65 -3.63 1.60
CA ALA A 18 -11.08 -4.34 0.47
C ALA A 18 -10.53 -5.65 1.02
N LYS A 19 -10.89 -6.78 0.39
CA LYS A 19 -10.31 -8.07 0.77
C LYS A 19 -8.78 -7.94 0.74
N PRO A 20 -8.05 -8.58 1.68
CA PRO A 20 -6.60 -8.55 1.66
C PRO A 20 -6.09 -8.94 0.27
N ALA A 21 -5.14 -8.19 -0.24
CA ALA A 21 -4.47 -8.53 -1.48
C ALA A 21 -3.11 -9.16 -1.20
N THR A 22 -2.61 -9.89 -2.18
CA THR A 22 -1.23 -10.34 -2.22
C THR A 22 -0.49 -9.48 -3.23
N LEU A 23 0.61 -8.87 -2.80
CA LEU A 23 1.56 -8.15 -3.63
C LEU A 23 2.78 -9.04 -3.81
N ASP A 24 2.92 -9.64 -4.99
CA ASP A 24 4.15 -10.34 -5.38
C ASP A 24 5.14 -9.30 -5.95
N VAL A 25 6.34 -9.26 -5.40
CA VAL A 25 7.39 -8.29 -5.74
C VAL A 25 8.58 -9.01 -6.33
N ASP A 26 9.09 -8.48 -7.44
CA ASP A 26 10.40 -8.77 -8.00
C ASP A 26 11.14 -7.43 -8.21
N PRO A 27 12.01 -7.03 -7.26
CA PRO A 27 12.55 -5.68 -7.23
C PRO A 27 13.63 -5.43 -8.29
N GLY A 28 14.20 -6.48 -8.91
CA GLY A 28 15.33 -6.32 -9.83
C GLY A 28 16.48 -5.55 -9.18
N SER A 29 16.82 -4.39 -9.76
CA SER A 29 17.79 -3.44 -9.19
C SER A 29 17.15 -2.24 -8.46
N GLY A 30 15.81 -2.17 -8.45
CA GLY A 30 15.01 -1.10 -7.85
C GLY A 30 14.21 -1.56 -6.63
N SER A 31 13.02 -0.96 -6.49
CA SER A 31 12.08 -1.17 -5.39
C SER A 31 10.63 -1.08 -5.88
N VAL A 32 9.75 -1.82 -5.23
CA VAL A 32 8.30 -1.63 -5.31
C VAL A 32 7.86 -0.84 -4.08
N GLU A 33 7.11 0.23 -4.26
CA GLU A 33 6.69 1.11 -3.17
C GLU A 33 5.16 1.17 -3.08
N LEU A 34 4.66 1.14 -1.85
CA LEU A 34 3.28 1.51 -1.56
C LEU A 34 3.26 2.97 -1.17
N GLU A 35 2.50 3.72 -1.95
CA GLU A 35 2.30 5.14 -1.75
C GLU A 35 0.87 5.43 -1.37
N ARG A 36 0.67 6.50 -0.60
CA ARG A 36 -0.65 7.03 -0.25
C ARG A 36 -0.68 8.54 -0.46
N ARG A 37 -1.88 9.10 -0.62
CA ARG A 37 -2.06 10.56 -0.57
C ARG A 37 -1.95 11.07 0.87
N ASN A 38 -1.14 12.11 1.07
CA ASN A 38 -1.08 12.86 2.33
C ASN A 38 -2.11 14.00 2.38
N SER A 39 -2.16 14.73 3.50
CA SER A 39 -3.12 15.84 3.71
C SER A 39 -2.95 17.02 2.76
N ALA A 40 -1.76 17.17 2.16
CA ALA A 40 -1.49 18.16 1.12
C ALA A 40 -1.79 17.64 -0.30
N SER A 41 -2.45 16.49 -0.40
CA SER A 41 -2.72 15.80 -1.65
C SER A 41 -1.45 15.49 -2.44
N ASN A 42 -0.33 15.18 -1.79
CA ASN A 42 0.88 14.64 -2.44
C ASN A 42 0.98 13.14 -2.21
N TRP A 43 1.64 12.43 -3.14
CA TRP A 43 1.97 11.02 -2.93
C TRP A 43 3.18 10.90 -2.02
N GLU A 44 3.06 10.07 -0.98
CA GLU A 44 4.16 9.71 -0.08
C GLU A 44 4.31 8.20 -0.01
N SER A 45 5.55 7.72 -0.10
CA SER A 45 5.90 6.32 0.13
C SER A 45 5.83 6.03 1.63
N PHE A 46 5.07 5.00 2.01
CA PHE A 46 4.96 4.57 3.41
C PHE A 46 5.51 3.16 3.63
N GLN A 47 5.75 2.40 2.55
CA GLN A 47 6.37 1.09 2.58
C GLN A 47 7.12 0.84 1.28
N SER A 48 8.34 0.30 1.38
CA SER A 48 9.18 -0.05 0.23
C SER A 48 9.61 -1.51 0.34
N PHE A 49 9.65 -2.19 -0.80
CA PHE A 49 10.05 -3.58 -0.96
C PHE A 49 11.23 -3.66 -1.93
N ASP A 50 12.41 -3.91 -1.38
CA ASP A 50 13.68 -4.09 -2.09
C ASP A 50 14.09 -5.58 -2.18
N THR A 51 13.25 -6.46 -1.63
CA THR A 51 13.48 -7.91 -1.57
C THR A 51 12.32 -8.63 -2.24
N ALA A 52 12.65 -9.57 -3.14
CA ALA A 52 11.67 -10.39 -3.83
C ALA A 52 10.84 -11.23 -2.84
N GLY A 53 9.53 -11.30 -3.04
CA GLY A 53 8.65 -12.02 -2.14
C GLY A 53 7.17 -11.70 -2.35
N ALA A 54 6.33 -12.47 -1.67
CA ALA A 54 4.89 -12.25 -1.63
C ALA A 54 4.51 -11.60 -0.29
N TYR A 55 3.85 -10.45 -0.35
CA TYR A 55 3.47 -9.66 0.80
C TYR A 55 1.95 -9.56 0.89
N LYS A 56 1.40 -9.80 2.08
CA LYS A 56 -0.02 -9.55 2.35
C LYS A 56 -0.20 -8.05 2.56
N VAL A 57 -1.11 -7.44 1.80
CA VAL A 57 -1.48 -6.03 1.94
C VAL A 57 -2.93 -5.93 2.40
N GLU A 58 -3.10 -5.39 3.61
CA GLU A 58 -4.42 -5.09 4.17
C GLU A 58 -4.71 -3.61 3.96
N VAL A 59 -5.70 -3.32 3.12
CA VAL A 59 -6.15 -1.95 2.84
C VAL A 59 -7.33 -1.66 3.77
N VAL A 60 -7.05 -1.00 4.90
CA VAL A 60 -8.06 -0.65 5.90
C VAL A 60 -8.05 0.85 6.13
N ASN A 61 -9.15 1.49 5.76
CA ASN A 61 -9.47 2.88 6.11
C ASN A 61 -8.31 3.87 5.89
N CYS A 62 -7.71 3.80 4.71
CA CYS A 62 -6.58 4.63 4.31
C CYS A 62 -7.01 5.59 3.19
N PRO A 63 -6.31 6.74 3.03
CA PRO A 63 -6.43 7.57 1.84
C PRO A 63 -6.13 6.79 0.55
N GLU A 64 -6.36 7.41 -0.61
CA GLU A 64 -6.01 6.84 -1.91
C GLU A 64 -4.59 6.25 -1.89
N MET A 65 -4.48 5.00 -2.33
CA MET A 65 -3.23 4.25 -2.39
C MET A 65 -2.86 3.89 -3.83
N ARG A 66 -1.57 3.78 -4.10
CA ARG A 66 -1.04 3.21 -5.35
C ARG A 66 0.21 2.39 -5.08
N VAL A 67 0.52 1.51 -6.03
CA VAL A 67 1.82 0.87 -6.13
C VAL A 67 2.65 1.67 -7.14
N SER A 68 3.87 2.05 -6.78
CA SER A 68 4.86 2.61 -7.69
C SER A 68 6.08 1.70 -7.75
N THR A 69 6.84 1.79 -8.84
CA THR A 69 8.08 1.03 -9.01
C THR A 69 9.21 1.98 -9.37
N THR A 70 10.41 1.64 -8.91
CA THR A 70 11.64 2.30 -9.33
C THR A 70 12.41 1.39 -10.28
N VAL A 71 13.10 2.01 -11.25
CA VAL A 71 13.97 1.32 -12.22
C VAL A 71 13.23 0.19 -12.96
N ASP A 72 13.64 -1.06 -12.77
CA ASP A 72 13.16 -2.26 -13.43
C ASP A 72 12.32 -3.15 -12.51
N ALA A 73 11.94 -2.65 -11.33
CA ALA A 73 11.13 -3.39 -10.39
C ALA A 73 9.76 -3.74 -10.99
N MET A 74 9.33 -4.98 -10.76
CA MET A 74 8.08 -5.54 -11.21
C MET A 74 7.24 -5.97 -10.02
N PHE A 75 5.92 -5.94 -10.20
CA PHE A 75 4.99 -6.47 -9.21
C PHE A 75 3.78 -7.12 -9.86
N ARG A 76 3.10 -7.96 -9.08
CA ARG A 76 1.76 -8.44 -9.37
C ARG A 76 0.86 -8.22 -8.17
N TRP A 77 -0.29 -7.61 -8.41
CA TRP A 77 -1.33 -7.46 -7.41
C TRP A 77 -2.44 -8.48 -7.63
N THR A 78 -2.72 -9.29 -6.63
CA THR A 78 -3.76 -10.32 -6.67
C THR A 78 -4.77 -10.08 -5.55
N TRP A 79 -6.03 -9.84 -5.90
CA TRP A 79 -7.12 -9.79 -4.91
C TRP A 79 -7.50 -11.20 -4.48
N ASN A 80 -7.51 -11.46 -3.18
CA ASN A 80 -7.98 -12.75 -2.67
C ASN A 80 -9.51 -12.80 -2.78
N GLY A 81 -10.01 -13.86 -3.44
CA GLY A 81 -11.41 -14.06 -3.83
C GLY A 81 -12.39 -14.31 -2.69
#